data_AF-A0A6L5G3K3-F1
#
_entry.id   AF-A0A6L5G3K3-F1
#
_cell.length_a   1.000
_cell.length_b   1.000
_cell.length_c   1.000
_cell.angle_alpha   90.00
_cell.angle_beta   90.00
_cell.angle_gamma   90.00
#
_symmetry.space_group_name_H-M   'P 1'
#
loop_
_entity.id
_entity.type
_entity.pdbx_description
1 polymer ?
#
loop_
_entity_poly.entity_id
_entity_poly.type
_entity_poly.pdbx_seq_one_letter_code
_entity_poly.pdbx_strand_id
1 'polypeptide(L)'
;MARGECRSCPSCLCQCRLPWPCRTCASLEHCRRRGDPDRSIPRPNRLVRADAFPISIDTASNEEVANTERVRQRAKEIRAELGEPETIILGVDRLDYTKGIEQRLKAFRELLEDGRFEVPRVVMIQVATPSRERVDQYIALRERVEREVGRINGEYGQVGLPAVHYLHQSFDRFELSALYQAADVMAVTPLRDGMNLVAKEYVASRIDNRGALVLSEFAGAAGDLRQAFLVNPHDLTDLKDGFVTAATASDDDKMKRMRAMRRYLRKHDVSRWARSFLTALGVPERSAAYDPGSLPSAD
;
A
#
# COMPACT_ATOMS: atom_id res chain seq x y z
N MET A 1 49.51 18.89 -29.17
CA MET A 1 48.49 18.63 -30.22
C MET A 1 48.42 17.12 -30.37
N ALA A 2 47.31 16.40 -30.28
CA ALA A 2 45.91 16.75 -30.50
C ALA A 2 45.03 16.30 -29.32
N ARG A 3 44.07 17.16 -28.95
CA ARG A 3 42.96 16.84 -28.05
C ARG A 3 41.93 16.07 -28.88
N GLY A 4 41.72 14.79 -28.59
CA GLY A 4 40.64 14.02 -29.19
C GLY A 4 39.31 14.43 -28.57
N GLU A 5 38.41 14.97 -29.38
CA GLU A 5 37.06 15.35 -28.97
C GLU A 5 36.26 14.12 -28.53
N CYS A 6 35.70 14.17 -27.33
CA CYS A 6 34.77 13.18 -26.81
C CYS A 6 33.41 13.38 -27.52
N ARG A 7 33.11 12.57 -28.54
CA ARG A 7 31.78 12.56 -29.15
C ARG A 7 30.75 12.10 -28.11
N SER A 8 29.87 13.01 -27.73
CA SER A 8 28.74 12.79 -26.84
C SER A 8 27.88 11.60 -27.29
N CYS A 9 27.70 10.59 -26.43
CA CYS A 9 26.70 9.54 -26.61
C CYS A 9 25.38 10.00 -25.96
N PRO A 10 24.30 10.28 -26.71
CA PRO A 10 23.07 10.89 -26.16
C PRO A 10 22.26 9.97 -25.23
N SER A 11 22.67 8.72 -25.02
CA SER A 11 21.89 7.68 -24.33
C SER A 11 22.44 7.26 -22.96
N CYS A 12 23.55 7.84 -22.51
CA CYS A 12 24.12 7.55 -21.18
C CYS A 12 23.74 8.63 -20.16
N LEU A 13 22.75 8.36 -19.32
CA LEU A 13 22.46 9.14 -18.10
C LEU A 13 23.41 8.72 -16.95
N CYS A 14 24.73 8.82 -17.18
CA CYS A 14 25.70 8.82 -16.09
C CYS A 14 26.12 10.27 -15.84
N GLN A 15 25.38 10.99 -14.99
CA GLN A 15 25.86 12.27 -14.47
C GLN A 15 26.97 12.02 -13.43
N CYS A 16 28.16 11.64 -13.88
CA CYS A 16 29.35 11.69 -13.04
C CYS A 16 29.86 13.14 -12.98
N ARG A 17 29.45 13.89 -11.96
CA ARG A 17 29.99 15.23 -11.64
C ARG A 17 31.28 15.14 -10.80
N LEU A 18 32.30 14.39 -11.23
CA LEU A 18 33.63 14.42 -10.57
C LEU A 18 34.78 14.27 -11.59
N PRO A 19 35.94 14.93 -11.38
CA PRO A 19 36.96 15.17 -12.42
C PRO A 19 38.04 14.07 -12.51
N TRP A 20 37.71 12.79 -12.31
CA TRP A 20 38.68 11.70 -12.38
C TRP A 20 38.40 10.72 -13.53
N PRO A 21 39.44 10.21 -14.22
CA PRO A 21 39.28 9.35 -15.39
C PRO A 21 38.64 8.01 -15.01
N CYS A 22 37.47 7.75 -15.60
CA CYS A 22 36.66 6.56 -15.39
C CYS A 22 37.34 5.31 -15.97
N ARG A 23 38.25 4.68 -15.21
CA ARG A 23 38.78 3.33 -15.53
C ARG A 23 37.84 2.20 -15.11
N THR A 24 36.76 2.49 -14.36
CA THR A 24 35.86 1.47 -13.80
C THR A 24 34.63 1.15 -14.66
N CYS A 25 34.29 1.96 -15.67
CA CYS A 25 33.17 1.62 -16.60
C CYS A 25 33.58 0.67 -17.73
N ALA A 26 34.88 0.51 -18.01
CA ALA A 26 35.34 -0.31 -19.13
C ALA A 26 35.34 -1.83 -18.84
N SER A 27 35.24 -2.25 -17.57
CA SER A 27 35.24 -3.67 -17.17
C SER A 27 33.85 -4.27 -16.98
N LEU A 28 32.78 -3.51 -17.31
CA LEU A 28 31.41 -4.01 -17.32
C LEU A 28 30.90 -3.96 -18.76
N GLU A 29 31.07 -5.07 -19.49
CA GLU A 29 30.36 -5.39 -20.76
C GLU A 29 28.82 -5.43 -20.63
N HIS A 30 28.26 -4.83 -19.58
CA HIS A 30 26.85 -4.85 -19.22
C HIS A 30 26.23 -3.46 -19.10
N CYS A 31 26.83 -2.44 -19.70
CA CYS A 31 26.21 -1.13 -19.83
C CYS A 31 25.00 -1.20 -20.80
N ARG A 32 23.86 -1.66 -20.27
CA ARG A 32 22.61 -1.86 -21.01
C ARG A 32 22.07 -0.52 -21.50
N ARG A 33 21.78 -0.46 -22.79
CA ARG A 33 20.96 0.61 -23.39
C ARG A 33 19.55 0.55 -22.81
N ARG A 34 18.94 1.70 -22.51
CA ARG A 34 17.48 1.76 -22.31
C ARG A 34 16.80 1.25 -23.58
N GLY A 35 15.95 0.23 -23.45
CA GLY A 35 15.11 -0.25 -24.55
C GLY A 35 15.56 -1.53 -25.25
N ASP A 36 16.45 -2.35 -24.67
CA ASP A 36 16.64 -3.71 -25.15
C ASP A 36 15.36 -4.54 -24.85
N PRO A 37 14.63 -5.03 -25.87
CA PRO A 37 13.41 -5.81 -25.67
C PRO A 37 13.69 -7.17 -25.02
N ASP A 38 14.91 -7.68 -25.14
CA ASP A 38 15.27 -8.96 -24.57
C ASP A 38 15.87 -8.79 -23.17
N ARG A 39 15.02 -8.91 -22.13
CA ARG A 39 15.42 -8.81 -20.71
C ARG A 39 16.13 -10.07 -20.21
N SER A 40 16.88 -10.70 -21.10
CA SER A 40 17.59 -11.93 -20.85
C SER A 40 18.99 -11.62 -20.27
N ILE A 41 19.46 -12.52 -19.43
CA ILE A 41 20.75 -12.46 -18.75
C ILE A 41 21.45 -13.77 -19.11
N PRO A 42 22.44 -13.74 -20.03
CA PRO A 42 23.15 -14.94 -20.40
C PRO A 42 23.96 -15.45 -19.19
N ARG A 43 23.87 -16.76 -18.95
CA ARG A 43 24.73 -17.52 -18.02
C ARG A 43 25.36 -18.67 -18.81
N PRO A 44 26.50 -19.22 -18.35
CA PRO A 44 27.26 -20.24 -19.11
C PRO A 44 26.41 -21.38 -19.67
N ASN A 45 25.40 -21.84 -18.92
CA ASN A 45 24.57 -22.99 -19.31
C ASN A 45 23.06 -22.67 -19.43
N ARG A 46 22.65 -21.39 -19.33
CA ARG A 46 21.23 -21.01 -19.39
C ARG A 46 21.03 -19.53 -19.69
N LEU A 47 19.87 -19.21 -20.26
CA LEU A 47 19.39 -17.85 -20.35
C LEU A 47 18.44 -17.57 -19.19
N VAL A 48 18.64 -16.47 -18.47
CA VAL A 48 17.76 -16.07 -17.35
C VAL A 48 17.00 -14.82 -17.72
N ARG A 49 15.67 -14.87 -17.77
CA ARG A 49 14.83 -13.68 -17.98
C ARG A 49 14.51 -13.01 -16.64
N ALA A 50 14.70 -11.69 -16.56
CA ALA A 50 14.31 -10.88 -15.41
C ALA A 50 13.27 -9.84 -15.84
N ASP A 51 12.06 -9.93 -15.29
CA ASP A 51 10.93 -9.07 -15.65
C ASP A 51 10.11 -8.70 -14.39
N ALA A 52 9.27 -7.68 -14.48
CA ALA A 52 8.49 -7.16 -13.36
C ALA A 52 7.01 -7.49 -13.54
N PHE A 53 6.45 -8.22 -12.58
CA PHE A 53 5.04 -8.61 -12.57
C PHE A 53 4.40 -8.08 -11.28
N PRO A 54 3.78 -6.88 -11.29
CA PRO A 54 3.18 -6.32 -10.09
C PRO A 54 2.00 -7.18 -9.66
N ILE A 55 2.15 -7.85 -8.51
CA ILE A 55 1.09 -8.68 -7.93
C ILE A 55 -0.12 -7.82 -7.58
N SER A 56 -1.31 -8.41 -7.67
CA SER A 56 -2.57 -7.75 -7.38
C SER A 56 -3.51 -8.69 -6.63
N ILE A 57 -4.74 -8.24 -6.43
CA ILE A 57 -5.79 -8.98 -5.71
C ILE A 57 -6.83 -9.54 -6.67
N ASP A 58 -7.64 -10.48 -6.19
CA ASP A 58 -8.92 -10.79 -6.82
C ASP A 58 -9.90 -9.63 -6.57
N THR A 59 -9.94 -8.71 -7.53
CA THR A 59 -10.74 -7.48 -7.39
C THR A 59 -12.23 -7.79 -7.37
N ALA A 60 -12.68 -8.77 -8.18
CA ALA A 60 -14.10 -9.13 -8.26
C ALA A 60 -14.59 -9.76 -6.95
N SER A 61 -13.80 -10.67 -6.36
CA SER A 61 -14.15 -11.29 -5.08
C SER A 61 -14.21 -10.27 -3.93
N ASN A 62 -13.27 -9.30 -3.91
CA ASN A 62 -13.31 -8.22 -2.90
C ASN A 62 -14.52 -7.30 -3.08
N GLU A 63 -14.87 -6.95 -4.33
CA GLU A 63 -16.07 -6.16 -4.64
C GLU A 63 -17.36 -6.90 -4.24
N GLU A 64 -17.43 -8.21 -4.46
CA GLU A 64 -18.58 -9.04 -4.09
C GLU A 64 -18.80 -9.04 -2.56
N VAL A 65 -17.74 -9.28 -1.79
CA VAL A 65 -17.78 -9.25 -0.32
C VAL A 65 -18.23 -7.88 0.18
N ALA A 66 -17.62 -6.82 -0.34
CA ALA A 66 -17.97 -5.45 0.00
C ALA A 66 -19.43 -5.12 -0.32
N ASN A 67 -20.02 -5.75 -1.34
CA ASN A 67 -21.40 -5.49 -1.74
C ASN A 67 -22.44 -6.23 -0.90
N THR A 68 -22.03 -7.13 0.01
CA THR A 68 -22.96 -7.87 0.87
C THR A 68 -23.61 -6.97 1.93
N GLU A 69 -24.87 -7.25 2.26
CA GLU A 69 -25.60 -6.47 3.27
C GLU A 69 -24.97 -6.57 4.65
N ARG A 70 -24.41 -7.75 5.01
CA ARG A 70 -23.66 -7.96 6.25
C ARG A 70 -22.53 -6.94 6.40
N VAL A 71 -21.74 -6.70 5.35
CA VAL A 71 -20.61 -5.77 5.39
C VAL A 71 -21.08 -4.33 5.52
N ARG A 72 -22.12 -3.93 4.78
CA ARG A 72 -22.67 -2.56 4.85
C ARG A 72 -23.27 -2.25 6.21
N GLN A 73 -24.00 -3.21 6.78
CA GLN A 73 -24.60 -3.07 8.10
C GLN A 73 -23.52 -3.00 9.18
N ARG A 74 -22.52 -3.87 9.12
CA ARG A 74 -21.39 -3.84 10.05
C ARG A 74 -20.59 -2.54 9.95
N ALA A 75 -20.40 -1.98 8.75
CA ALA A 75 -19.72 -0.70 8.58
C ALA A 75 -20.46 0.45 9.29
N LYS A 76 -21.80 0.46 9.26
CA LYS A 76 -22.62 1.44 10.01
C LYS A 76 -22.51 1.23 11.51
N GLU A 77 -22.56 -0.02 11.97
CA GLU A 77 -22.39 -0.37 13.39
C GLU A 77 -21.03 0.10 13.92
N ILE A 78 -19.95 -0.12 13.17
CA ILE A 78 -18.60 0.37 13.52
C ILE A 78 -18.62 1.89 13.71
N ARG A 79 -19.26 2.67 12.82
CA ARG A 79 -19.34 4.14 12.98
C ARG A 79 -20.15 4.54 14.20
N ALA A 80 -21.26 3.85 14.47
CA ALA A 80 -22.08 4.10 15.65
C ALA A 80 -21.34 3.77 16.95
N GLU A 81 -20.59 2.66 17.00
CA GLU A 81 -19.73 2.25 18.13
C GLU A 81 -18.62 3.28 18.41
N LEU A 82 -18.19 4.02 17.40
CA LEU A 82 -17.19 5.10 17.51
C LEU A 82 -17.78 6.47 17.87
N GLY A 83 -19.11 6.58 18.05
CA GLY A 83 -19.78 7.83 18.36
C GLY A 83 -20.02 8.73 17.15
N GLU A 84 -20.14 8.15 15.94
CA GLU A 84 -20.39 8.87 14.68
C GLU A 84 -19.38 10.00 14.40
N PRO A 85 -18.07 9.71 14.38
CA PRO A 85 -17.05 10.71 14.06
C PRO A 85 -17.25 11.25 12.64
N GLU A 86 -16.79 12.48 12.38
CA GLU A 86 -16.80 13.06 11.03
C GLU A 86 -15.81 12.36 10.11
N THR A 87 -14.64 11.95 10.64
CA THR A 87 -13.59 11.29 9.88
C THR A 87 -13.00 10.11 10.64
N ILE A 88 -13.01 8.94 10.01
CA ILE A 88 -12.29 7.74 10.49
C ILE A 88 -11.04 7.55 9.64
N ILE A 89 -9.88 7.60 10.29
CA ILE A 89 -8.59 7.21 9.69
C ILE A 89 -8.32 5.75 10.03
N LEU A 90 -8.14 4.90 9.03
CA LEU A 90 -7.88 3.47 9.23
C LEU A 90 -6.46 3.10 8.78
N GLY A 91 -5.76 2.40 9.65
CA GLY A 91 -4.53 1.67 9.33
C GLY A 91 -4.75 0.17 9.53
N VAL A 92 -4.37 -0.64 8.55
CA VAL A 92 -4.39 -2.11 8.65
C VAL A 92 -3.03 -2.63 8.20
N ASP A 93 -2.26 -3.19 9.12
CA ASP A 93 -0.94 -3.69 8.84
C ASP A 93 -0.61 -4.90 9.72
N ARG A 94 0.34 -5.71 9.29
CA ARG A 94 1.04 -6.59 10.24
C ARG A 94 1.90 -5.72 11.14
N LEU A 95 2.06 -6.09 12.40
CA LEU A 95 2.98 -5.41 13.30
C LEU A 95 4.42 -5.68 12.85
N ASP A 96 4.96 -4.80 12.01
CA ASP A 96 6.26 -4.94 11.36
C ASP A 96 6.90 -3.57 11.16
N TYR A 97 8.21 -3.45 11.40
CA TYR A 97 8.93 -2.17 11.40
C TYR A 97 8.95 -1.50 10.03
N THR A 98 8.71 -2.25 8.95
CA THR A 98 8.61 -1.71 7.59
C THR A 98 7.31 -0.95 7.33
N LYS A 99 6.28 -1.14 8.17
CA LYS A 99 4.91 -0.64 7.93
C LYS A 99 4.67 0.79 8.38
N GLY A 100 5.63 1.40 9.06
CA GLY A 100 5.58 2.82 9.40
C GLY A 100 4.45 3.20 10.36
N ILE A 101 4.03 2.27 11.23
CA ILE A 101 2.94 2.48 12.21
C ILE A 101 3.35 3.57 13.21
N GLU A 102 4.61 3.57 13.66
CA GLU A 102 5.12 4.60 14.58
C GLU A 102 5.03 6.01 13.97
N GLN A 103 5.42 6.18 12.69
CA GLN A 103 5.34 7.45 11.97
C GLN A 103 3.89 7.91 11.80
N ARG A 104 2.99 6.97 11.50
CA ARG A 104 1.54 7.23 11.38
C ARG A 104 0.95 7.76 12.68
N LEU A 105 1.22 7.07 13.80
CA LEU A 105 0.74 7.48 15.12
C LEU A 105 1.32 8.83 15.53
N LYS A 106 2.63 9.03 15.29
CA LYS A 106 3.30 10.30 15.59
C LYS A 106 2.69 11.46 14.79
N ALA A 107 2.43 11.27 13.49
CA ALA A 107 1.79 12.29 12.65
C ALA A 107 0.38 12.61 13.14
N PHE A 108 -0.41 11.59 13.50
CA PHE A 108 -1.75 11.78 14.05
C PHE A 108 -1.72 12.57 15.37
N ARG A 109 -0.81 12.22 16.28
CA ARG A 109 -0.62 12.95 17.54
C ARG A 109 -0.27 14.41 17.31
N GLU A 110 0.70 14.69 16.43
CA GLU A 110 1.10 16.08 16.15
C GLU A 110 -0.02 16.86 15.45
N LEU A 111 -0.89 16.22 14.67
CA LEU A 111 -2.08 16.89 14.11
C LEU A 111 -3.10 17.27 15.18
N LEU A 112 -3.24 16.45 16.23
CA LEU A 112 -4.06 16.79 17.40
C LEU A 112 -3.42 17.94 18.21
N GLU A 113 -2.11 17.86 18.43
CA GLU A 113 -1.31 18.89 19.13
C GLU A 113 -1.39 20.25 18.42
N ASP A 114 -1.30 20.25 17.09
CA ASP A 114 -1.40 21.45 16.24
C ASP A 114 -2.85 21.98 16.11
N GLY A 115 -3.85 21.31 16.69
CA GLY A 115 -5.27 21.65 16.54
C GLY A 115 -5.81 21.49 15.12
N ARG A 116 -5.11 20.74 14.27
CA ARG A 116 -5.51 20.46 12.88
C ARG A 116 -6.52 19.30 12.81
N PHE A 117 -6.49 18.40 13.79
CA PHE A 117 -7.52 17.41 14.07
C PHE A 117 -8.03 17.57 15.50
N GLU A 118 -9.25 17.11 15.75
CA GLU A 118 -9.92 17.24 17.05
C GLU A 118 -10.71 15.96 17.34
N VAL A 119 -10.65 15.48 18.58
CA VAL A 119 -11.42 14.32 19.06
C VAL A 119 -12.70 14.85 19.74
N PRO A 120 -13.89 14.27 19.47
CA PRO A 120 -14.14 13.03 18.75
C PRO A 120 -14.39 13.17 17.23
N ARG A 121 -14.20 14.36 16.65
CA ARG A 121 -14.51 14.60 15.22
C ARG A 121 -13.67 13.73 14.28
N VAL A 122 -12.39 13.53 14.63
CA VAL A 122 -11.46 12.66 13.90
C VAL A 122 -10.94 11.59 14.84
N VAL A 123 -11.10 10.32 14.46
CA VAL A 123 -10.59 9.17 15.21
C VAL A 123 -9.73 8.30 14.31
N MET A 124 -8.76 7.60 14.91
CA MET A 124 -7.93 6.62 14.20
C MET A 124 -8.25 5.20 14.68
N ILE A 125 -8.40 4.27 13.75
CA ILE A 125 -8.41 2.83 14.01
C ILE A 125 -7.10 2.25 13.46
N GLN A 126 -6.35 1.55 14.29
CA GLN A 126 -5.16 0.82 13.88
C GLN A 126 -5.33 -0.67 14.17
N VAL A 127 -5.55 -1.44 13.12
CA VAL A 127 -5.49 -2.91 13.17
C VAL A 127 -4.05 -3.34 12.98
N ALA A 128 -3.50 -4.05 13.96
CA ALA A 128 -2.17 -4.63 13.92
C ALA A 128 -2.28 -6.16 14.03
N THR A 129 -2.10 -6.86 12.92
CA THR A 129 -2.09 -8.33 12.94
C THR A 129 -0.81 -8.84 13.61
N PRO A 130 -0.89 -9.73 14.61
CA PRO A 130 0.29 -10.30 15.27
C PRO A 130 1.23 -10.95 14.24
N SER A 131 2.53 -10.68 14.37
CA SER A 131 3.54 -11.25 13.47
C SER A 131 4.87 -11.42 14.18
N ARG A 132 5.51 -12.58 14.00
CA ARG A 132 6.90 -12.86 14.44
C ARG A 132 7.17 -12.47 15.91
N GLU A 133 6.21 -12.79 16.79
CA GLU A 133 6.17 -12.31 18.19
C GLU A 133 7.35 -12.77 19.07
N ARG A 134 8.16 -13.74 18.61
CA ARG A 134 9.34 -14.23 19.33
C ARG A 134 10.63 -13.48 18.98
N VAL A 135 10.57 -12.50 18.08
CA VAL A 135 11.74 -11.73 17.63
C VAL A 135 11.78 -10.42 18.40
N ASP A 136 12.88 -10.14 19.09
CA ASP A 136 13.03 -8.97 19.98
C ASP A 136 12.65 -7.64 19.33
N GLN A 137 12.99 -7.47 18.05
CA GLN A 137 12.65 -6.26 17.29
C GLN A 137 11.13 -6.05 17.16
N TYR A 138 10.35 -7.12 17.06
CA TYR A 138 8.90 -7.08 16.96
C TYR A 138 8.26 -6.79 18.32
N ILE A 139 8.82 -7.35 19.40
CA ILE A 139 8.40 -7.05 20.79
C ILE A 139 8.65 -5.56 21.10
N ALA A 140 9.86 -5.06 20.81
CA ALA A 140 10.20 -3.67 21.04
C ALA A 140 9.34 -2.70 20.20
N LEU A 141 9.03 -3.07 18.94
CA LEU A 141 8.09 -2.32 18.11
C LEU A 141 6.70 -2.26 18.73
N ARG A 142 6.18 -3.41 19.19
CA ARG A 142 4.89 -3.51 19.86
C ARG A 142 4.82 -2.56 21.05
N GLU A 143 5.81 -2.59 21.93
CA GLU A 143 5.86 -1.73 23.11
C GLU A 143 5.88 -0.24 22.73
N ARG A 144 6.60 0.15 21.67
CA ARG A 144 6.62 1.54 21.19
C ARG A 144 5.25 1.97 20.64
N VAL A 145 4.62 1.12 19.84
CA VAL A 145 3.27 1.38 19.29
C VAL A 145 2.24 1.49 20.41
N GLU A 146 2.19 0.52 21.34
CA GLU A 146 1.23 0.52 22.45
C GLU A 146 1.43 1.71 23.39
N ARG A 147 2.70 2.07 23.67
CA ARG A 147 3.02 3.28 24.46
C ARG A 147 2.54 4.55 23.76
N GLU A 148 2.73 4.67 22.45
CA GLU A 148 2.29 5.84 21.69
C GLU A 148 0.76 5.94 21.64
N VAL A 149 0.07 4.81 21.44
CA VAL A 149 -1.40 4.75 21.53
C VAL A 149 -1.88 5.19 22.91
N GLY A 150 -1.27 4.66 23.98
CA GLY A 150 -1.60 5.04 25.36
C GLY A 150 -1.38 6.53 25.62
N ARG A 151 -0.29 7.09 25.11
CA ARG A 151 0.01 8.52 25.18
C ARG A 151 -1.05 9.37 24.48
N ILE A 152 -1.36 9.06 23.22
CA ILE A 152 -2.36 9.82 22.44
C ILE A 152 -3.73 9.77 23.14
N ASN A 153 -4.15 8.60 23.59
CA ASN A 153 -5.44 8.45 24.27
C ASN A 153 -5.47 9.14 25.64
N GLY A 154 -4.36 9.18 26.38
CA GLY A 154 -4.27 9.89 27.65
C GLY A 154 -4.25 11.41 27.50
N GLU A 155 -3.66 11.93 26.42
CA GLU A 155 -3.56 13.38 26.16
C GLU A 155 -4.82 13.95 25.49
N TYR A 156 -5.40 13.23 24.51
CA TYR A 156 -6.46 13.76 23.63
C TYR A 156 -7.78 12.97 23.67
N GLY A 157 -7.79 11.79 24.27
CA GLY A 157 -9.01 10.99 24.42
C GLY A 157 -9.95 11.56 25.49
N GLN A 158 -11.22 11.16 25.41
CA GLN A 158 -12.21 11.40 26.46
C GLN A 158 -12.70 10.06 27.02
N VAL A 159 -13.32 10.09 28.20
CA VAL A 159 -13.89 8.86 28.79
C VAL A 159 -14.93 8.27 27.84
N GLY A 160 -14.69 7.04 27.37
CA GLY A 160 -15.55 6.36 26.39
C GLY A 160 -15.27 6.71 24.92
N LEU A 161 -14.46 7.72 24.63
CA LEU A 161 -14.14 8.19 23.28
C LEU A 161 -12.61 8.34 23.13
N PRO A 162 -11.88 7.23 22.93
CA PRO A 162 -10.44 7.30 22.69
C PRO A 162 -10.16 7.90 21.31
N ALA A 163 -9.02 8.59 21.19
CA ALA A 163 -8.55 9.15 19.93
C ALA A 163 -8.09 8.06 18.94
N VAL A 164 -7.53 6.97 19.49
CA VAL A 164 -6.97 5.84 18.74
C VAL A 164 -7.52 4.52 19.27
N HIS A 165 -8.22 3.78 18.40
CA HIS A 165 -8.65 2.41 18.63
C HIS A 165 -7.59 1.45 18.06
N TYR A 166 -6.74 0.90 18.94
CA TYR A 166 -5.70 -0.05 18.56
C TYR A 166 -6.16 -1.49 18.80
N LEU A 167 -6.10 -2.32 17.75
CA LEU A 167 -6.61 -3.69 17.75
C LEU A 167 -5.47 -4.64 17.35
N HIS A 168 -4.87 -5.31 18.34
CA HIS A 168 -3.80 -6.29 18.11
C HIS A 168 -4.37 -7.70 17.89
N GLN A 169 -5.08 -7.90 16.77
CA GLN A 169 -5.71 -9.17 16.41
C GLN A 169 -5.88 -9.33 14.90
N SER A 170 -6.21 -10.54 14.47
CA SER A 170 -6.58 -10.84 13.08
C SER A 170 -8.08 -10.69 12.88
N PHE A 171 -8.49 -10.22 11.72
CA PHE A 171 -9.88 -10.14 11.31
C PHE A 171 -10.14 -10.97 10.06
N ASP A 172 -11.36 -11.47 9.93
CA ASP A 172 -11.80 -12.12 8.69
C ASP A 172 -12.02 -11.10 7.57
N ARG A 173 -12.23 -11.59 6.34
CA ARG A 173 -12.41 -10.71 5.17
C ARG A 173 -13.66 -9.83 5.27
N PHE A 174 -14.70 -10.27 5.97
CA PHE A 174 -15.95 -9.52 6.06
C PHE A 174 -15.79 -8.34 7.02
N GLU A 175 -15.18 -8.57 8.18
CA GLU A 175 -14.89 -7.51 9.16
C GLU A 175 -13.88 -6.50 8.61
N LEU A 176 -12.81 -6.96 7.93
CA LEU A 176 -11.88 -6.05 7.24
C LEU A 176 -12.58 -5.23 6.15
N SER A 177 -13.44 -5.84 5.34
CA SER A 177 -14.19 -5.10 4.33
C SER A 177 -15.17 -4.10 4.96
N ALA A 178 -15.72 -4.38 6.13
CA ALA A 178 -16.57 -3.45 6.87
C ALA A 178 -15.77 -2.26 7.41
N LEU A 179 -14.59 -2.51 7.99
CA LEU A 179 -13.64 -1.46 8.39
C LEU A 179 -13.25 -0.58 7.20
N TYR A 180 -12.92 -1.17 6.05
CA TYR A 180 -12.59 -0.42 4.83
C TYR A 180 -13.74 0.49 4.37
N GLN A 181 -15.00 0.06 4.51
CA GLN A 181 -16.15 0.90 4.17
C GLN A 181 -16.46 1.96 5.21
N ALA A 182 -16.26 1.67 6.49
CA ALA A 182 -16.44 2.62 7.58
C ALA A 182 -15.42 3.76 7.53
N ALA A 183 -14.18 3.48 7.08
CA ALA A 183 -13.08 4.43 7.06
C ALA A 183 -13.22 5.52 5.99
N ASP A 184 -13.04 6.78 6.36
CA ASP A 184 -13.01 7.91 5.42
C ASP A 184 -11.64 8.07 4.76
N VAL A 185 -10.57 7.78 5.51
CA VAL A 185 -9.18 7.84 5.05
C VAL A 185 -8.49 6.52 5.37
N MET A 186 -7.94 5.85 4.36
CA MET A 186 -7.05 4.71 4.54
C MET A 186 -5.60 5.18 4.55
N ALA A 187 -4.89 4.93 5.64
CA ALA A 187 -3.50 5.28 5.84
C ALA A 187 -2.60 4.07 5.59
N VAL A 188 -1.96 4.04 4.42
CA VAL A 188 -0.98 3.01 4.04
C VAL A 188 0.39 3.66 3.93
N THR A 189 1.12 3.67 5.03
CA THR A 189 2.34 4.49 5.20
C THR A 189 3.64 3.68 5.43
N PRO A 190 3.88 2.56 4.70
CA PRO A 190 5.09 1.78 4.92
C PRO A 190 6.34 2.56 4.52
N LEU A 191 7.42 2.43 5.30
CA LEU A 191 8.75 2.95 4.96
C LEU A 191 9.33 2.24 3.73
N ARG A 192 8.99 0.97 3.56
CA ARG A 192 9.31 0.19 2.36
C ARG A 192 8.37 -0.99 2.24
N ASP A 193 7.72 -1.16 1.09
CA ASP A 193 6.86 -2.32 0.83
C ASP A 193 6.98 -2.76 -0.63
N GLY A 194 7.08 -4.08 -0.84
CA GLY A 194 7.18 -4.64 -2.18
C GLY A 194 5.94 -4.36 -3.03
N MET A 195 4.74 -4.36 -2.43
CA MET A 195 3.50 -4.01 -3.13
C MET A 195 2.51 -3.28 -2.21
N ASN A 196 2.14 -3.88 -1.08
CA ASN A 196 0.99 -3.53 -0.26
C ASN A 196 -0.38 -3.86 -0.90
N LEU A 197 -0.91 -5.04 -0.57
CA LEU A 197 -2.22 -5.49 -1.07
C LEU A 197 -3.39 -4.85 -0.30
N VAL A 198 -3.19 -4.47 0.97
CA VAL A 198 -4.19 -3.77 1.78
C VAL A 198 -4.67 -2.48 1.09
N ALA A 199 -3.75 -1.71 0.49
CA ALA A 199 -4.11 -0.54 -0.32
C ALA A 199 -5.06 -0.89 -1.48
N LYS A 200 -4.82 -2.03 -2.15
CA LYS A 200 -5.65 -2.50 -3.27
C LYS A 200 -7.00 -3.04 -2.78
N GLU A 201 -7.02 -3.74 -1.64
CA GLU A 201 -8.24 -4.25 -1.00
C GLU A 201 -9.14 -3.10 -0.59
N TYR A 202 -8.62 -2.07 0.08
CA TYR A 202 -9.37 -0.87 0.42
C TYR A 202 -10.03 -0.25 -0.82
N VAL A 203 -9.25 0.00 -1.88
CA VAL A 203 -9.77 0.58 -3.13
C VAL A 203 -10.86 -0.31 -3.74
N ALA A 204 -10.70 -1.64 -3.74
CA ALA A 204 -11.70 -2.57 -4.24
C ALA A 204 -12.98 -2.56 -3.38
N SER A 205 -12.85 -2.47 -2.05
CA SER A 205 -13.97 -2.47 -1.11
C SER A 205 -14.79 -1.17 -1.10
N ARG A 206 -14.27 -0.06 -1.63
CA ARG A 206 -14.99 1.22 -1.78
C ARG A 206 -15.95 1.24 -2.96
N ILE A 207 -16.99 0.40 -2.87
CA ILE A 207 -18.01 0.23 -3.91
C ILE A 207 -18.80 1.50 -4.23
N ASP A 208 -18.94 2.38 -3.23
CA ASP A 208 -19.54 3.72 -3.31
C ASP A 208 -18.65 4.74 -4.05
N ASN A 209 -17.40 4.39 -4.32
CA ASN A 209 -16.33 5.27 -4.80
C ASN A 209 -15.99 6.42 -3.86
N ARG A 210 -16.37 6.37 -2.59
CA ARG A 210 -15.98 7.41 -1.63
C ARG A 210 -14.69 7.01 -0.92
N GLY A 211 -14.22 7.88 -0.03
CA GLY A 211 -13.01 7.68 0.75
C GLY A 211 -11.74 8.13 0.05
N ALA A 212 -10.68 8.23 0.83
CA ALA A 212 -9.36 8.64 0.40
C ALA A 212 -8.32 7.58 0.77
N LEU A 213 -7.36 7.35 -0.13
CA LEU A 213 -6.19 6.51 0.15
C LEU A 213 -4.96 7.41 0.26
N VAL A 214 -4.38 7.48 1.46
CA VAL A 214 -3.05 8.04 1.70
C VAL A 214 -2.04 6.91 1.58
N LEU A 215 -1.10 7.05 0.64
CA LEU A 215 -0.22 5.95 0.24
C LEU A 215 1.24 6.39 0.20
N SER A 216 2.10 5.64 0.89
CA SER A 216 3.55 5.83 0.80
C SER A 216 4.05 5.67 -0.63
N GLU A 217 4.87 6.61 -1.10
CA GLU A 217 5.58 6.49 -2.38
C GLU A 217 6.57 5.30 -2.43
N PHE A 218 6.92 4.74 -1.26
CA PHE A 218 7.80 3.58 -1.12
C PHE A 218 7.06 2.23 -1.10
N ALA A 219 5.74 2.24 -1.30
CA ALA A 219 4.97 1.02 -1.56
C ALA A 219 4.93 0.75 -3.07
N GLY A 220 5.14 -0.51 -3.48
CA GLY A 220 5.01 -0.90 -4.90
C GLY A 220 3.65 -0.52 -5.52
N ALA A 221 2.57 -0.51 -4.71
CA ALA A 221 1.24 -0.09 -5.13
C ALA A 221 1.18 1.40 -5.55
N ALA A 222 2.12 2.26 -5.14
CA ALA A 222 2.15 3.66 -5.58
C ALA A 222 2.35 3.78 -7.10
N GLY A 223 3.05 2.82 -7.73
CA GLY A 223 3.19 2.76 -9.18
C GLY A 223 1.87 2.47 -9.92
N ASP A 224 0.97 1.74 -9.26
CA ASP A 224 -0.34 1.30 -9.76
C ASP A 224 -1.45 2.31 -9.42
N LEU A 225 -1.50 2.76 -8.16
CA LEU A 225 -2.55 3.58 -7.56
C LEU A 225 -2.18 5.07 -7.56
N ARG A 226 -1.78 5.60 -8.72
CA ARG A 226 -1.23 6.95 -8.88
C ARG A 226 -2.17 8.11 -8.52
N GLN A 227 -3.44 7.82 -8.25
CA GLN A 227 -4.45 8.82 -7.87
C GLN A 227 -4.65 8.89 -6.35
N ALA A 228 -3.96 8.04 -5.59
CA ALA A 228 -3.84 8.16 -4.14
C ALA A 228 -3.18 9.48 -3.75
N PHE A 229 -3.39 9.89 -2.50
CA PHE A 229 -2.63 10.97 -1.88
C PHE A 229 -1.26 10.41 -1.50
N LEU A 230 -0.30 10.56 -2.41
CA LEU A 230 1.05 10.03 -2.21
C LEU A 230 1.79 10.86 -1.18
N VAL A 231 2.48 10.18 -0.25
CA VAL A 231 3.26 10.79 0.82
C VAL A 231 4.62 10.12 0.97
N ASN A 232 5.60 10.87 1.44
CA ASN A 232 6.87 10.36 1.91
C ASN A 232 6.79 10.13 3.43
N PRO A 233 6.77 8.88 3.92
CA PRO A 233 6.66 8.58 5.35
C PRO A 233 7.93 8.92 6.16
N HIS A 234 9.03 9.29 5.51
CA HIS A 234 10.22 9.82 6.18
C HIS A 234 10.14 11.32 6.46
N ASP A 235 9.25 12.03 5.75
CA ASP A 235 8.93 13.43 6.02
C ASP A 235 7.62 13.49 6.81
N LEU A 236 7.73 13.78 8.10
CA LEU A 236 6.56 13.83 8.97
C LEU A 236 5.62 14.98 8.60
N THR A 237 6.12 16.08 8.06
CA THR A 237 5.30 17.23 7.62
C THR A 237 4.46 16.83 6.41
N ASP A 238 5.08 16.19 5.42
CA ASP A 238 4.38 15.68 4.23
C ASP A 238 3.32 14.64 4.62
N LEU A 239 3.63 13.77 5.57
CA LEU A 239 2.64 12.81 6.08
C LEU A 239 1.44 13.49 6.76
N LYS A 240 1.70 14.50 7.60
CA LYS A 240 0.65 15.30 8.27
C LYS A 240 -0.23 16.02 7.25
N ASP A 241 0.39 16.68 6.27
CA ASP A 241 -0.32 17.41 5.21
C ASP A 241 -1.10 16.46 4.30
N GLY A 242 -0.57 15.28 4.01
CA GLY A 242 -1.27 14.22 3.29
C GLY A 242 -2.53 13.75 4.02
N PHE A 243 -2.48 13.54 5.34
CA PHE A 243 -3.67 13.21 6.13
C PHE A 243 -4.72 14.32 6.10
N VAL A 244 -4.31 15.57 6.33
CA VAL A 244 -5.25 16.70 6.32
C VAL A 244 -5.86 16.91 4.94
N THR A 245 -5.05 16.84 3.88
CA THR A 245 -5.53 16.96 2.50
C THR A 245 -6.52 15.85 2.16
N ALA A 246 -6.21 14.60 2.52
CA ALA A 246 -7.10 13.48 2.27
C ALA A 246 -8.42 13.58 3.07
N ALA A 247 -8.36 14.00 4.34
CA ALA A 247 -9.54 14.16 5.18
C ALA A 247 -10.45 15.29 4.66
N THR A 248 -9.87 16.43 4.29
CA THR A 248 -10.60 17.65 3.89
C THR A 248 -10.92 17.76 2.40
N ALA A 249 -10.38 16.87 1.55
CA ALA A 249 -10.71 16.86 0.12
C ALA A 249 -12.22 16.71 -0.11
N SER A 250 -12.72 17.39 -1.15
CA SER A 250 -14.13 17.32 -1.53
C SER A 250 -14.52 15.91 -1.96
N ASP A 251 -15.80 15.58 -1.76
CA ASP A 251 -16.35 14.28 -2.19
C ASP A 251 -16.15 14.04 -3.68
N ASP A 252 -16.26 15.07 -4.53
CA ASP A 252 -16.01 14.97 -5.96
C ASP A 252 -14.57 14.57 -6.30
N ASP A 253 -13.57 15.15 -5.62
CA ASP A 253 -12.17 14.79 -5.85
C ASP A 253 -11.88 13.36 -5.36
N LYS A 254 -12.36 13.01 -4.16
CA LYS A 254 -12.28 11.66 -3.59
C LYS A 254 -12.89 10.63 -4.56
N MET A 255 -14.09 10.91 -5.08
CA MET A 255 -14.79 10.04 -6.03
C MET A 255 -14.08 9.89 -7.36
N LYS A 256 -13.54 10.99 -7.90
CA LYS A 256 -12.76 10.97 -9.14
C LYS A 256 -11.52 10.08 -9.00
N ARG A 257 -10.76 10.26 -7.91
CA ARG A 257 -9.55 9.47 -7.60
C ARG A 257 -9.89 7.99 -7.40
N MET A 258 -10.89 7.69 -6.57
CA MET A 258 -11.29 6.33 -6.25
C MET A 258 -11.77 5.57 -7.49
N ARG A 259 -12.61 6.19 -8.33
CA ARG A 259 -13.06 5.60 -9.60
C ARG A 259 -11.89 5.26 -10.53
N ALA A 260 -10.88 6.14 -10.60
CA ALA A 260 -9.70 5.90 -11.42
C ALA A 260 -8.87 4.71 -10.92
N MET A 261 -8.64 4.63 -9.60
CA MET A 261 -7.92 3.51 -8.98
C MET A 261 -8.68 2.18 -9.13
N ARG A 262 -10.00 2.17 -8.91
CA ARG A 262 -10.84 0.98 -9.11
C ARG A 262 -10.84 0.50 -10.56
N ARG A 263 -10.91 1.40 -11.53
CA ARG A 263 -10.78 1.05 -12.97
C ARG A 263 -9.43 0.42 -13.27
N TYR A 264 -8.35 0.86 -12.61
CA TYR A 264 -7.04 0.24 -12.75
C TYR A 264 -7.04 -1.20 -12.22
N LEU A 265 -7.53 -1.42 -11.00
CA LEU A 265 -7.54 -2.74 -10.35
C LEU A 265 -8.36 -3.77 -11.15
N ARG A 266 -9.54 -3.40 -11.64
CA ARG A 266 -10.37 -4.30 -12.48
C ARG A 266 -9.66 -4.77 -13.75
N LYS A 267 -8.71 -3.99 -14.27
CA LYS A 267 -7.91 -4.36 -15.45
C LYS A 267 -6.62 -5.11 -15.09
N HIS A 268 -6.16 -5.02 -13.84
CA HIS A 268 -4.87 -5.52 -13.38
C HIS A 268 -5.09 -6.35 -12.11
N ASP A 269 -5.87 -7.41 -12.21
CA ASP A 269 -6.18 -8.34 -11.13
C ASP A 269 -5.11 -9.44 -10.96
N VAL A 270 -5.28 -10.27 -9.93
CA VAL A 270 -4.38 -11.41 -9.65
C VAL A 270 -4.34 -12.41 -10.82
N SER A 271 -5.47 -12.62 -11.50
CA SER A 271 -5.58 -13.51 -12.66
C SER A 271 -4.73 -13.03 -13.83
N ARG A 272 -4.71 -11.73 -14.11
CA ARG A 272 -3.82 -11.13 -15.12
C ARG A 272 -2.35 -11.22 -14.71
N TRP A 273 -2.03 -10.99 -13.44
CA TRP A 273 -0.67 -11.15 -12.92
C TRP A 273 -0.17 -12.58 -13.14
N ALA A 274 -0.95 -13.58 -12.73
CA ALA A 274 -0.61 -15.00 -12.86
C ALA A 274 -0.42 -15.40 -14.32
N ARG A 275 -1.36 -15.02 -15.21
CA ARG A 275 -1.24 -15.25 -16.66
C ARG A 275 0.02 -14.62 -17.22
N SER A 276 0.28 -13.34 -16.91
CA SER A 276 1.46 -12.63 -17.43
C SER A 276 2.77 -13.31 -17.03
N PHE A 277 2.86 -13.79 -15.78
CA PHE A 277 4.03 -14.52 -15.29
C PHE A 277 4.17 -15.88 -15.96
N LEU A 278 3.09 -16.67 -16.02
CA LEU A 278 3.10 -18.01 -16.62
C LEU A 278 3.38 -17.98 -18.12
N THR A 279 2.81 -17.02 -18.85
CA THR A 279 3.13 -16.78 -20.26
C THR A 279 4.61 -16.43 -20.43
N ALA A 280 5.17 -15.58 -19.57
CA ALA A 280 6.60 -15.25 -19.62
C ALA A 280 7.51 -16.43 -19.26
N LEU A 281 7.02 -17.39 -18.47
CA LEU A 281 7.68 -18.66 -18.15
C LEU A 281 7.61 -19.68 -19.29
N GLY A 282 6.77 -19.43 -20.31
CA GLY A 282 6.56 -20.35 -21.43
C GLY A 282 5.54 -21.44 -21.13
N VAL A 283 4.72 -21.30 -20.08
CA VAL A 283 3.59 -22.19 -19.83
C VAL A 283 2.46 -21.80 -20.80
N PRO A 284 2.04 -22.68 -21.72
CA PRO A 284 0.96 -22.36 -22.64
C PRO A 284 -0.34 -22.12 -21.86
N GLU A 285 -1.15 -21.15 -22.29
CA GLU A 285 -2.50 -20.99 -21.75
C GLU A 285 -3.28 -22.28 -22.05
N ARG A 286 -3.53 -23.10 -21.02
CA ARG A 286 -4.56 -24.14 -21.14
C ARG A 286 -5.89 -23.41 -21.28
N SER A 287 -6.52 -23.49 -22.45
CA SER A 287 -7.94 -23.19 -22.59
C SER A 287 -8.72 -24.23 -21.79
N ALA A 288 -8.92 -23.98 -20.50
CA ALA A 288 -9.77 -24.80 -19.66
C ALA A 288 -10.78 -23.87 -18.99
N ALA A 289 -12.01 -23.91 -19.52
CA ALA A 289 -13.16 -23.62 -18.69
C ALA A 289 -13.03 -24.48 -17.42
N TYR A 290 -13.03 -23.82 -16.27
CA TYR A 290 -13.03 -24.48 -14.99
C TYR A 290 -14.29 -25.35 -14.88
N ASP A 291 -14.12 -26.68 -14.87
CA ASP A 291 -15.18 -27.66 -14.60
C ASP A 291 -15.08 -28.10 -13.13
N PRO A 292 -15.97 -27.60 -12.24
CA PRO A 292 -15.95 -27.93 -10.82
C PRO A 292 -16.26 -29.40 -10.52
N GLY A 293 -16.63 -30.24 -11.50
CA GLY A 293 -16.93 -31.66 -11.31
C GLY A 293 -15.72 -32.61 -11.30
N SER A 294 -14.50 -32.12 -11.49
CA SER A 294 -13.32 -32.97 -11.76
C SER A 294 -12.41 -33.26 -10.57
N LEU A 295 -12.89 -33.15 -9.33
CA LEU A 295 -12.14 -33.66 -8.18
C LEU A 295 -12.29 -35.19 -8.11
N PRO A 296 -11.19 -35.98 -8.15
CA PRO A 296 -11.28 -37.41 -7.92
C PRO A 296 -11.77 -37.66 -6.49
N SER A 297 -12.74 -38.56 -6.34
CA SER A 297 -13.18 -39.06 -5.05
C SER A 297 -11.99 -39.67 -4.32
N ALA A 298 -11.79 -39.24 -3.08
CA ALA A 298 -10.82 -39.85 -2.18
C ALA A 298 -11.36 -41.23 -1.77
N ASP A 299 -10.77 -42.29 -2.30
CA ASP A 299 -10.76 -43.61 -1.68
C ASP A 299 -9.74 -43.63 -0.52
#